data_AF-A0A9E0IVL7-F1
#
_entry.id   AF-A0A9E0IVL7-F1
#
_cell.length_a   1.000
_cell.length_b   1.000
_cell.length_c   1.000
_cell.angle_alpha   90.00
_cell.angle_beta   90.00
_cell.angle_gamma   90.00
#
_symmetry.space_group_name_H-M   'P 1'
#
loop_
_entity.id
_entity.type
_entity.pdbx_description
1 polymer ?
#
loop_
_entity_poly.entity_id
_entity_poly.type
_entity_poly.pdbx_seq_one_letter_code
_entity_poly.pdbx_strand_id
1 'polypeptide(L)'
;ELAFTVSLTSVNGFTGDVALTATGVPTSWATAFDPAPSITVPAGGTATATLRLTIPSDGQAGPSTVAVAYSATSQSGQAGSAAVTVANVFTDTVTVTGGLCTYPRDAAGQPIRVNNPRRIRAGTTYRIKNGSTQDVQIHANGGIAGFPHQDNPMGPGQTYDIVPSSAGDMDDWYCHAPDDAGGATRPYLQIVP
;
A
#
# COMPACT_ATOMS: atom_id res chain seq x y z
N GLU A 1 3.25 1.30 -4.31
CA GLU A 1 4.25 2.38 -4.44
C GLU A 1 3.86 3.26 -5.61
N LEU A 2 4.08 4.57 -5.50
CA LEU A 2 3.99 5.54 -6.58
C LEU A 2 5.36 6.19 -6.79
N ALA A 3 5.69 6.57 -8.01
CA ALA A 3 6.95 7.24 -8.35
C ALA A 3 6.70 8.50 -9.16
N PHE A 4 7.35 9.60 -8.78
CA PHE A 4 7.28 10.89 -9.46
C PHE A 4 8.68 11.34 -9.87
N THR A 5 8.84 11.74 -11.12
CA THR A 5 10.09 12.36 -11.59
C THR A 5 10.10 13.84 -11.20
N VAL A 6 11.19 14.26 -10.55
CA VAL A 6 11.51 15.65 -10.23
C VAL A 6 12.64 16.08 -11.14
N SER A 7 12.42 17.16 -11.90
CA SER A 7 13.44 17.73 -12.79
C SER A 7 13.82 19.12 -12.30
N LEU A 8 15.12 19.34 -12.15
CA LEU A 8 15.72 20.63 -11.81
C LEU A 8 16.46 21.16 -13.04
N THR A 9 16.24 22.43 -13.36
CA THR A 9 16.91 23.12 -14.46
C THR A 9 17.65 24.32 -13.90
N SER A 10 18.94 24.43 -14.22
CA SER A 10 19.74 25.60 -13.89
C SER A 10 19.20 26.83 -14.61
N VAL A 11 18.99 27.91 -13.87
CA VAL A 11 18.59 29.22 -14.40
C VAL A 11 19.65 30.24 -13.98
N ASN A 12 19.98 31.16 -14.88
CA ASN A 12 20.98 32.22 -14.64
C ASN A 12 22.35 31.70 -14.19
N GLY A 13 22.76 30.52 -14.66
CA GLY A 13 24.06 29.94 -14.34
C GLY A 13 24.16 29.34 -12.93
N PHE A 14 23.04 29.13 -12.22
CA PHE A 14 23.04 28.43 -10.93
C PHE A 14 23.77 27.08 -11.04
N THR A 15 24.63 26.81 -10.07
CA THR A 15 25.31 25.53 -9.91
C THR A 15 25.45 25.21 -8.44
N GLY A 16 25.27 23.95 -8.07
CA GLY A 16 25.44 23.49 -6.69
C GLY A 16 24.36 22.52 -6.25
N ASP A 17 24.40 22.21 -4.96
CA ASP A 17 23.53 21.22 -4.36
C ASP A 17 22.15 21.81 -4.03
N VAL A 18 21.12 21.04 -4.36
CA VAL A 18 19.73 21.34 -4.03
C VAL A 18 19.18 20.22 -3.16
N ALA A 19 18.82 20.57 -1.93
CA ALA A 19 18.11 19.70 -1.01
C ALA A 19 16.63 19.65 -1.40
N LEU A 20 16.06 18.44 -1.46
CA LEU A 20 14.67 18.15 -1.79
C LEU A 20 13.93 17.63 -0.55
N THR A 21 12.67 18.02 -0.39
CA THR A 21 11.81 17.52 0.69
C THR A 21 10.40 17.33 0.17
N ALA A 22 9.77 16.20 0.51
CA ALA A 22 8.35 15.99 0.24
C ALA A 22 7.51 16.60 1.37
N THR A 23 6.47 17.35 1.02
CA THR A 23 5.54 17.97 1.97
C THR A 23 4.09 17.63 1.62
N GLY A 24 3.17 17.83 2.56
CA GLY A 24 1.77 17.44 2.40
C GLY A 24 1.53 15.93 2.44
N VAL A 25 2.55 15.13 2.76
CA VAL A 25 2.46 13.67 2.86
C VAL A 25 1.82 13.30 4.21
N PRO A 26 0.73 12.51 4.24
CA PRO A 26 0.19 11.95 5.47
C PRO A 26 1.26 11.20 6.27
N THR A 27 1.24 11.32 7.59
CA THR A 27 2.26 10.74 8.49
C THR A 27 2.35 9.22 8.42
N SER A 28 1.29 8.56 7.95
CA SER A 28 1.24 7.11 7.74
C SER A 28 1.85 6.67 6.41
N TRP A 29 2.24 7.58 5.53
CA TRP A 29 2.92 7.28 4.27
C TRP A 29 4.42 7.55 4.42
N ALA A 30 5.23 6.87 3.61
CA ALA A 30 6.69 7.06 3.59
C ALA A 30 7.15 7.63 2.25
N THR A 31 8.20 8.45 2.27
CA THR A 31 8.82 9.01 1.06
C THR A 31 10.32 8.79 1.02
N ALA A 32 10.86 8.60 -0.18
CA ALA A 32 12.29 8.56 -0.44
C ALA A 32 12.62 9.27 -1.75
N PHE A 33 13.80 9.90 -1.83
CA PHE A 33 14.35 10.43 -3.08
C PHE A 33 15.47 9.53 -3.58
N ASP A 34 15.50 9.29 -4.89
CA ASP A 34 16.54 8.54 -5.60
C ASP A 34 17.02 9.31 -6.87
N PRO A 35 18.27 9.81 -6.92
CA PRO A 35 19.28 9.76 -5.85
C PRO A 35 18.83 10.52 -4.58
N ALA A 36 19.57 10.32 -3.49
CA ALA A 36 19.37 10.88 -2.16
C ALA A 36 18.92 12.36 -2.19
N PRO A 37 18.25 12.88 -1.14
CA PRO A 37 17.53 14.16 -1.19
C PRO A 37 18.43 15.39 -1.39
N SER A 38 19.72 15.26 -1.68
CA SER A 38 20.56 16.34 -2.18
C SER A 38 21.10 15.97 -3.55
N ILE A 39 20.80 16.79 -4.56
CA ILE A 39 21.27 16.57 -5.93
C ILE A 39 22.07 17.79 -6.40
N THR A 40 23.21 17.53 -7.04
CA THR A 40 24.02 18.59 -7.64
C THR A 40 23.44 18.97 -9.00
N VAL A 41 23.07 20.24 -9.15
CA VAL A 41 22.64 20.82 -10.44
C VAL A 41 23.85 21.45 -11.11
N PRO A 42 24.22 21.01 -12.34
CA PRO A 42 25.33 21.61 -13.08
C PRO A 42 24.96 22.99 -13.66
N ALA A 43 25.94 23.88 -13.80
CA ALA A 43 25.77 25.18 -14.43
C ALA A 43 25.16 25.05 -15.84
N GLY A 44 24.02 25.71 -16.08
CA GLY A 44 23.32 25.68 -17.37
C GLY A 44 22.73 24.32 -17.76
N GLY A 45 22.78 23.32 -16.87
CA GLY A 45 22.28 21.97 -17.15
C GLY A 45 21.06 21.61 -16.30
N THR A 46 20.76 20.32 -16.29
CA THR A 46 19.61 19.74 -15.58
C THR A 46 20.05 18.61 -14.67
N ALA A 47 19.30 18.38 -13.61
CA ALA A 47 19.42 17.20 -12.76
C ALA A 47 18.04 16.61 -12.47
N THR A 48 17.98 15.31 -12.19
CA THR A 48 16.72 14.59 -11.96
C THR A 48 16.79 13.73 -10.72
N ALA A 49 15.68 13.66 -9.99
CA ALA A 49 15.46 12.72 -8.90
C ALA A 49 14.09 12.05 -9.04
N THR A 50 13.94 10.88 -8.41
CA THR A 50 12.67 10.19 -8.29
C THR A 50 12.17 10.29 -6.86
N LEU A 51 11.01 10.90 -6.64
CA LEU A 51 10.28 10.79 -5.39
C LEU A 51 9.47 9.49 -5.41
N ARG A 52 9.83 8.56 -4.52
CA ARG A 52 9.07 7.35 -4.23
C ARG A 52 8.14 7.61 -3.06
N LEU A 53 6.88 7.21 -3.21
CA LEU A 53 5.84 7.28 -2.19
C LEU A 53 5.33 5.87 -1.89
N THR A 54 5.51 5.45 -0.63
CA THR A 54 5.08 4.15 -0.13
C THR A 54 3.90 4.34 0.81
N ILE A 55 2.76 3.78 0.40
CA ILE A 55 1.52 3.77 1.18
C ILE A 55 1.40 2.35 1.76
N PRO A 56 1.53 2.17 3.09
CA PRO A 56 1.36 0.87 3.71
C PRO A 56 -0.12 0.45 3.69
N SER A 57 -0.41 -0.80 4.06
CA SER A 57 -1.80 -1.32 4.06
C SER A 57 -2.71 -0.65 5.10
N ASP A 58 -2.11 -0.08 6.15
CA ASP A 58 -2.75 0.78 7.15
C ASP A 58 -2.48 2.27 6.89
N GLY A 59 -2.08 2.61 5.67
CA GLY A 59 -1.93 4.00 5.22
C GLY A 59 -3.27 4.73 5.25
N GLN A 60 -3.23 6.02 5.58
CA GLN A 60 -4.42 6.87 5.52
C GLN A 60 -4.96 6.89 4.09
N ALA A 61 -6.27 6.66 3.94
CA ALA A 61 -6.98 6.79 2.67
C ALA A 61 -7.44 8.23 2.42
N GLY A 62 -7.88 8.50 1.20
CA GLY A 62 -8.43 9.79 0.79
C GLY A 62 -7.48 10.63 -0.07
N PRO A 63 -7.90 11.85 -0.42
CA PRO A 63 -7.10 12.77 -1.19
C PRO A 63 -5.95 13.34 -0.35
N SER A 64 -4.79 13.49 -0.96
CA SER A 64 -3.66 14.26 -0.47
C SER A 64 -3.00 15.02 -1.61
N THR A 65 -2.37 16.15 -1.30
CA THR A 65 -1.53 16.90 -2.24
C THR A 65 -0.08 16.76 -1.79
N VAL A 66 0.70 15.98 -2.52
CA VAL A 66 2.12 15.78 -2.25
C VAL A 66 2.89 16.83 -3.04
N ALA A 67 3.64 17.68 -2.34
CA ALA A 67 4.48 18.71 -2.96
C ALA A 67 5.96 18.43 -2.76
N VAL A 68 6.78 18.91 -3.70
CA VAL A 68 8.25 18.89 -3.59
C VAL A 68 8.72 20.30 -3.27
N ALA A 69 9.24 20.46 -2.06
CA ALA A 69 10.00 21.63 -1.65
C ALA A 69 11.49 21.44 -2.00
N TYR A 70 12.16 22.54 -2.28
CA TYR A 70 13.59 22.58 -2.55
C TYR A 70 14.28 23.68 -1.74
N SER A 71 15.56 23.46 -1.42
CA SER A 71 16.40 24.43 -0.72
C SER A 71 17.84 24.35 -1.25
N ALA A 72 18.40 25.50 -1.60
CA ALA A 72 19.78 25.71 -1.98
C ALA A 72 20.32 26.93 -1.20
N THR A 73 21.63 27.16 -1.21
CA THR A 73 22.25 28.27 -0.47
C THR A 73 21.65 29.65 -0.80
N SER A 74 21.23 29.85 -2.06
CA SER A 74 20.72 31.14 -2.56
C SER A 74 19.20 31.23 -2.63
N GLN A 75 18.47 30.12 -2.52
CA GLN A 75 17.02 30.11 -2.72
C GLN A 75 16.37 28.86 -2.09
N SER A 76 15.16 29.01 -1.59
CA SER A 76 14.26 27.89 -1.28
C SER A 76 12.86 28.16 -1.84
N GLY A 77 12.07 27.10 -2.02
CA GLY A 77 10.72 27.20 -2.56
C GLY A 77 10.02 25.86 -2.71
N GLN A 78 8.88 25.86 -3.43
CA GLN A 78 8.21 24.65 -3.89
C GLN A 78 8.28 24.58 -5.41
N ALA A 79 8.67 23.42 -5.94
CA ALA A 79 8.89 23.22 -7.38
C ALA A 79 7.66 22.60 -8.07
N GLY A 80 6.80 21.89 -7.34
CA GLY A 80 5.62 21.25 -7.92
C GLY A 80 4.81 20.45 -6.90
N SER A 81 3.62 20.04 -7.31
CA SER A 81 2.75 19.16 -6.52
C SER A 81 1.98 18.18 -7.39
N ALA A 82 1.60 17.05 -6.79
CA ALA A 82 0.76 16.04 -7.38
C ALA A 82 -0.41 15.72 -6.44
N ALA A 83 -1.62 15.67 -7.00
CA ALA A 83 -2.78 15.15 -6.29
C ALA A 83 -2.72 13.62 -6.28
N VAL A 84 -2.75 13.03 -5.09
CA VAL A 84 -2.76 11.58 -4.87
C VAL A 84 -4.06 11.23 -4.16
N THR A 85 -4.82 10.30 -4.71
CA THR A 85 -6.02 9.77 -4.04
C THR A 85 -5.79 8.30 -3.74
N VAL A 86 -5.78 7.95 -2.46
CA VAL A 86 -5.72 6.56 -2.01
C VAL A 86 -7.14 6.08 -1.75
N ALA A 87 -7.55 5.00 -2.42
CA ALA A 87 -8.85 4.40 -2.18
C ALA A 87 -8.91 3.85 -0.75
N ASN A 88 -10.07 3.96 -0.10
CA ASN A 88 -10.31 3.35 1.21
C ASN A 88 -10.62 1.84 1.09
N VAL A 89 -9.84 1.14 0.28
CA VAL A 89 -9.98 -0.28 -0.02
C VAL A 89 -8.59 -0.89 -0.07
N PHE A 90 -8.37 -1.94 0.73
CA PHE A 90 -7.18 -2.78 0.64
C PHE A 90 -7.58 -4.12 0.01
N THR A 91 -6.93 -4.50 -1.09
CA THR A 91 -7.24 -5.74 -1.81
C THR A 91 -6.11 -6.75 -1.67
N ASP A 92 -6.40 -7.89 -1.05
CA ASP A 92 -5.60 -9.10 -1.18
C ASP A 92 -6.20 -9.99 -2.28
N THR A 93 -5.36 -10.74 -2.99
CA THR A 93 -5.81 -11.72 -4.00
C THR A 93 -5.46 -13.12 -3.53
N VAL A 94 -6.47 -13.99 -3.54
CA VAL A 94 -6.31 -15.44 -3.32
C VAL A 94 -6.35 -16.15 -4.67
N THR A 95 -5.52 -17.17 -4.84
CA THR A 95 -5.50 -18.00 -6.06
C THR A 95 -5.62 -19.47 -5.70
N VAL A 96 -5.90 -20.34 -6.68
CA VAL A 96 -5.98 -21.79 -6.50
C VAL A 96 -4.95 -22.44 -7.41
N THR A 97 -4.04 -23.22 -6.82
CA THR A 97 -2.99 -23.96 -7.54
C THR A 97 -3.04 -25.41 -7.11
N GLY A 98 -3.12 -26.34 -8.07
CA GLY A 98 -3.20 -27.78 -7.76
C GLY A 98 -4.44 -28.17 -6.95
N GLY A 99 -5.53 -27.40 -7.08
CA GLY A 99 -6.77 -27.59 -6.30
C GLY A 99 -6.71 -27.03 -4.88
N LEU A 100 -5.65 -26.31 -4.50
CA LEU A 100 -5.48 -25.76 -3.16
C LEU A 100 -5.36 -24.24 -3.19
N CYS A 101 -5.93 -23.57 -2.18
CA CYS A 101 -5.79 -22.13 -2.04
C CYS A 101 -4.34 -21.69 -1.75
N THR A 102 -3.91 -20.65 -2.45
CA THR A 102 -2.66 -19.93 -2.26
C THR A 102 -2.97 -18.53 -1.73
N TYR A 103 -2.56 -18.27 -0.50
CA TYR A 103 -2.83 -17.03 0.22
C TYR A 103 -1.89 -15.88 -0.15
N PRO A 104 -2.33 -14.62 0.04
CA PRO A 104 -1.49 -13.44 -0.13
C PRO A 104 -0.26 -13.46 0.80
N ARG A 105 0.78 -12.76 0.36
CA ARG A 105 2.02 -12.52 1.10
C ARG A 105 2.22 -11.02 1.31
N ASP A 106 3.08 -10.66 2.25
CA ASP A 106 3.46 -9.26 2.42
C ASP A 106 4.36 -8.76 1.27
N ALA A 107 4.74 -7.49 1.32
CA ALA A 107 5.58 -6.87 0.29
C ALA A 107 6.98 -7.51 0.18
N ALA A 108 7.45 -8.21 1.23
CA ALA A 108 8.71 -8.95 1.26
C ALA A 108 8.53 -10.44 0.87
N GLY A 109 7.34 -10.84 0.41
CA GLY A 109 7.03 -12.22 0.05
C GLY A 109 6.87 -13.16 1.25
N GLN A 110 6.80 -12.63 2.47
CA GLN A 110 6.62 -13.44 3.67
C GLN A 110 5.13 -13.78 3.89
N PRO A 111 4.85 -14.94 4.53
CA PRO A 111 3.49 -15.26 4.94
C PRO A 111 2.97 -14.22 5.93
N ILE A 112 1.70 -13.87 5.79
CA ILE A 112 0.99 -13.01 6.72
C ILE A 112 0.60 -13.86 7.94
N ARG A 113 1.09 -13.52 9.13
CA ARG A 113 0.99 -14.36 10.35
C ARG A 113 0.56 -13.54 11.55
N VAL A 114 0.23 -14.16 12.68
CA VAL A 114 -0.10 -13.45 13.91
C VAL A 114 0.98 -12.46 14.38
N ASN A 115 2.26 -12.78 14.14
CA ASN A 115 3.40 -11.91 14.47
C ASN A 115 3.78 -10.95 13.33
N ASN A 116 3.14 -11.06 12.17
CA ASN A 116 3.27 -10.17 11.01
C ASN A 116 1.91 -10.07 10.29
N PRO A 117 0.88 -9.52 10.95
CA PRO A 117 -0.47 -9.54 10.41
C PRO A 117 -0.62 -8.46 9.33
N ARG A 118 -1.59 -8.66 8.43
CA ARG A 118 -2.04 -7.60 7.54
C ARG A 118 -2.72 -6.55 8.40
N ARG A 119 -2.14 -5.35 8.47
CA ARG A 119 -2.75 -4.23 9.20
C ARG A 119 -3.58 -3.38 8.25
N ILE A 120 -4.81 -3.10 8.64
CA ILE A 120 -5.72 -2.20 7.93
C ILE A 120 -6.41 -1.28 8.93
N ARG A 121 -6.73 -0.05 8.53
CA ARG A 121 -7.43 0.88 9.41
C ARG A 121 -8.90 0.48 9.58
N ALA A 122 -9.45 0.73 10.76
CA ALA A 122 -10.89 0.63 10.98
C ALA A 122 -11.63 1.51 9.95
N GLY A 123 -12.67 0.95 9.33
CA GLY A 123 -13.42 1.57 8.25
C GLY A 123 -12.81 1.42 6.84
N THR A 124 -11.61 0.88 6.68
CA THR A 124 -11.08 0.49 5.36
C THR A 124 -11.77 -0.77 4.88
N THR A 125 -12.27 -0.78 3.64
CA THR A 125 -12.80 -2.03 3.06
C THR A 125 -11.65 -3.00 2.84
N TYR A 126 -11.67 -4.13 3.54
CA TYR A 126 -10.83 -5.28 3.21
C TYR A 126 -11.49 -6.11 2.13
N ARG A 127 -10.84 -6.23 0.99
CA ARG A 127 -11.33 -6.94 -0.17
C ARG A 127 -10.46 -8.16 -0.42
N ILE A 128 -11.07 -9.34 -0.40
CA ILE A 128 -10.44 -10.58 -0.83
C ILE A 128 -10.94 -10.86 -2.25
N LYS A 129 -10.05 -10.81 -3.23
CA LYS A 129 -10.37 -11.08 -4.63
C LYS A 129 -10.02 -12.52 -5.00
N ASN A 130 -10.95 -13.23 -5.64
CA ASN A 130 -10.65 -14.48 -6.30
C ASN A 130 -9.87 -14.21 -7.60
N GLY A 131 -8.56 -14.48 -7.58
CA GLY A 131 -7.67 -14.38 -8.74
C GLY A 131 -7.52 -15.68 -9.52
N SER A 132 -8.27 -16.73 -9.18
CA SER A 132 -8.21 -18.03 -9.83
C SER A 132 -9.33 -18.25 -10.84
N THR A 133 -9.26 -19.37 -11.55
CA THR A 133 -10.31 -19.85 -12.47
C THR A 133 -11.33 -20.76 -11.80
N GLN A 134 -11.08 -21.13 -10.54
CA GLN A 134 -11.98 -21.95 -9.73
C GLN A 134 -12.74 -21.06 -8.76
N ASP A 135 -13.87 -21.54 -8.25
CA ASP A 135 -14.62 -20.83 -7.23
C ASP A 135 -13.87 -20.87 -5.90
N VAL A 136 -13.92 -19.77 -5.14
CA VAL A 136 -13.28 -19.64 -3.82
C VAL A 136 -14.26 -19.14 -2.79
N GLN A 137 -14.41 -19.85 -1.68
CA GLN A 137 -15.23 -19.43 -0.54
C GLN A 137 -14.34 -19.14 0.66
N ILE A 138 -14.57 -18.00 1.32
CA ILE A 138 -13.76 -17.54 2.46
C ILE A 138 -14.50 -17.76 3.80
N HIS A 139 -13.74 -18.18 4.81
CA HIS A 139 -14.17 -18.34 6.19
C HIS A 139 -13.27 -17.50 7.12
N ALA A 140 -13.83 -16.95 8.19
CA ALA A 140 -13.10 -16.34 9.31
C ALA A 140 -13.62 -16.92 10.64
N ASN A 141 -12.79 -16.96 11.67
CA ASN A 141 -13.17 -17.58 12.96
C ASN A 141 -14.07 -16.69 13.83
N GLY A 142 -14.41 -15.49 13.34
CA GLY A 142 -15.32 -14.55 14.01
C GLY A 142 -14.63 -13.62 15.00
N GLY A 143 -13.29 -13.51 14.93
CA GLY A 143 -12.48 -12.62 15.76
C GLY A 143 -12.49 -11.15 15.34
N ILE A 144 -13.02 -10.83 14.16
CA ILE A 144 -13.22 -9.46 13.66
C ILE A 144 -14.71 -9.17 13.51
N ALA A 145 -15.18 -8.13 14.19
CA ALA A 145 -16.55 -7.66 14.03
C ALA A 145 -16.83 -7.25 12.59
N GLY A 146 -17.90 -7.79 12.01
CA GLY A 146 -18.28 -7.51 10.63
C GLY A 146 -17.57 -8.38 9.58
N PHE A 147 -16.81 -9.40 9.99
CA PHE A 147 -16.22 -10.41 9.09
C PHE A 147 -17.00 -11.74 9.21
N PRO A 148 -18.20 -11.86 8.59
CA PRO A 148 -18.97 -13.08 8.66
C PRO A 148 -18.35 -14.21 7.84
N HIS A 149 -18.87 -15.42 8.05
CA HIS A 149 -18.68 -16.50 7.09
C HIS A 149 -19.26 -16.11 5.73
N GLN A 150 -18.57 -16.45 4.63
CA GLN A 150 -19.10 -16.20 3.31
C GLN A 150 -20.14 -17.26 2.93
N ASP A 151 -21.38 -16.86 2.65
CA ASP A 151 -22.45 -17.82 2.34
C ASP A 151 -22.28 -18.52 0.98
N ASN A 152 -21.75 -17.81 -0.02
CA ASN A 152 -21.64 -18.29 -1.39
C ASN A 152 -20.20 -18.18 -1.91
N PRO A 153 -19.68 -19.18 -2.65
CA PRO A 153 -18.38 -19.08 -3.29
C PRO A 153 -18.28 -17.89 -4.26
N MET A 154 -17.11 -17.27 -4.31
CA MET A 154 -16.73 -16.28 -5.31
C MET A 154 -16.30 -16.97 -6.59
N GLY A 155 -16.96 -16.68 -7.71
CA GLY A 155 -16.46 -17.05 -9.03
C GLY A 155 -15.18 -16.29 -9.42
N PRO A 156 -14.54 -16.64 -10.54
CA PRO A 156 -13.34 -15.97 -11.03
C PRO A 156 -13.49 -14.45 -11.12
N GLY A 157 -12.56 -13.72 -10.50
CA GLY A 157 -12.53 -12.25 -10.48
C GLY A 157 -13.51 -11.59 -9.49
N GLN A 158 -14.42 -12.34 -8.87
CA GLN A 158 -15.32 -11.82 -7.84
C GLN A 158 -14.58 -11.51 -6.54
N THR A 159 -15.25 -10.77 -5.67
CA THR A 159 -14.67 -10.21 -4.44
C THR A 159 -15.56 -10.47 -3.24
N TYR A 160 -14.93 -10.66 -2.09
CA TYR A 160 -15.56 -10.67 -0.79
C TYR A 160 -15.06 -9.47 0.01
N ASP A 161 -15.96 -8.55 0.28
CA ASP A 161 -15.67 -7.26 0.89
C ASP A 161 -16.15 -7.23 2.34
N ILE A 162 -15.28 -6.78 3.23
CA ILE A 162 -15.51 -6.68 4.66
C ILE A 162 -15.17 -5.25 5.07
N VAL A 163 -15.99 -4.63 5.91
CA VAL A 163 -15.72 -3.30 6.47
C VAL A 163 -15.58 -3.43 7.98
N PRO A 164 -14.38 -3.76 8.49
CA PRO A 164 -14.14 -3.88 9.91
C PRO A 164 -14.22 -2.52 10.59
N SER A 165 -14.95 -2.43 11.70
CA SER A 165 -15.20 -1.17 12.41
C SER A 165 -14.46 -1.02 13.74
N SER A 166 -13.98 -2.13 14.32
CA SER A 166 -13.46 -2.16 15.68
C SER A 166 -11.94 -2.28 15.67
N ALA A 167 -11.24 -1.21 16.06
CA ALA A 167 -9.79 -1.23 16.21
C ALA A 167 -9.38 -2.17 17.35
N GLY A 168 -8.29 -2.91 17.14
CA GLY A 168 -7.79 -3.93 18.07
C GLY A 168 -8.25 -5.35 17.73
N ASP A 169 -9.30 -5.50 16.92
CA ASP A 169 -9.75 -6.81 16.44
C ASP A 169 -8.66 -7.47 15.58
N MET A 170 -8.54 -8.79 15.72
CA MET A 170 -7.60 -9.60 14.96
C MET A 170 -8.17 -10.99 14.75
N ASP A 171 -8.08 -11.50 13.53
CA ASP A 171 -8.55 -12.83 13.19
C ASP A 171 -7.73 -13.41 12.04
N ASP A 172 -7.71 -14.73 11.92
CA ASP A 172 -7.29 -15.41 10.70
C ASP A 172 -8.48 -15.71 9.81
N TRP A 173 -8.22 -15.77 8.51
CA TRP A 173 -9.19 -16.23 7.53
C TRP A 173 -8.57 -17.29 6.63
N TYR A 174 -9.42 -18.12 6.04
CA TYR A 174 -9.00 -19.26 5.23
C TYR A 174 -10.02 -19.57 4.14
N CYS A 175 -9.61 -20.33 3.13
CA CYS A 175 -10.53 -20.89 2.16
C CYS A 175 -11.29 -22.05 2.76
N HIS A 176 -12.62 -21.98 2.69
CA HIS A 176 -13.49 -23.12 2.96
C HIS A 176 -13.61 -24.04 1.75
N ALA A 177 -13.60 -23.48 0.54
CA ALA A 177 -13.65 -24.22 -0.71
C ALA A 177 -12.83 -23.48 -1.80
N PRO A 178 -11.98 -24.17 -2.59
CA PRO A 178 -11.51 -25.52 -2.31
C PRO A 178 -10.79 -25.58 -0.96
N ASP A 179 -10.64 -26.78 -0.40
CA ASP A 179 -10.02 -26.98 0.91
C ASP A 179 -8.74 -26.17 1.04
N ASP A 180 -8.47 -25.69 2.26
CA ASP A 180 -7.19 -25.08 2.56
C ASP A 180 -6.08 -26.06 2.16
N ALA A 181 -4.91 -25.52 1.81
CA ALA A 181 -3.78 -26.36 1.39
C ALA A 181 -3.18 -27.15 2.57
N GLY A 182 -4.00 -27.83 3.39
CA GLY A 182 -3.67 -28.83 4.42
C GLY A 182 -2.47 -28.52 5.31
N GLY A 183 -2.12 -27.23 5.48
CA GLY A 183 -0.77 -26.82 5.91
C GLY A 183 -0.30 -25.45 5.42
N ALA A 184 -0.95 -24.81 4.43
CA ALA A 184 -0.71 -23.40 4.15
C ALA A 184 -1.08 -22.56 5.37
N THR A 185 -0.16 -21.67 5.77
CA THR A 185 -0.40 -20.79 6.90
C THR A 185 -1.48 -19.78 6.55
N ARG A 186 -2.53 -19.74 7.37
CA ARG A 186 -3.66 -18.83 7.24
C ARG A 186 -3.21 -17.38 7.45
N PRO A 187 -3.62 -16.45 6.57
CA PRO A 187 -3.36 -15.04 6.75
C PRO A 187 -4.09 -14.48 7.97
N TYR A 188 -3.38 -13.67 8.77
CA TYR A 188 -3.96 -12.90 9.86
C TYR A 188 -4.24 -11.46 9.42
N LEU A 189 -5.41 -10.96 9.80
CA LEU A 189 -5.83 -9.57 9.62
C LEU A 189 -5.88 -8.91 11.01
N GLN A 190 -5.32 -7.71 11.14
CA GLN A 190 -5.37 -6.89 12.34
C GLN A 190 -5.95 -5.52 12.00
N ILE A 191 -6.96 -5.10 12.77
CA ILE A 191 -7.60 -3.80 12.60
C ILE A 191 -6.89 -2.79 13.50
N VAL A 192 -6.37 -1.74 12.90
CA VAL A 192 -5.69 -0.66 13.61
C VAL A 192 -6.55 0.62 13.59
N PRO A 193 -6.30 1.57 14.50
CA PRO A 193 -6.98 2.87 14.47
C PRO A 193 -6.73 3.64 13.16
#